data_AF-A0A453AQG8-F1
#
_entry.id   AF-A0A453AQG8-F1
#
_cell.length_a   1.000
_cell.length_b   1.000
_cell.length_c   1.000
_cell.angle_alpha   90.00
_cell.angle_beta   90.00
_cell.angle_gamma   90.00
#
_symmetry.space_group_name_H-M   'P 1'
#
loop_
_entity.id
_entity.type
_entity.pdbx_description
1 polymer ?
#
loop_
_entity_poly.entity_id
_entity_poly.type
_entity_poly.pdbx_seq_one_letter_code
_entity_poly.pdbx_strand_id
1 'polypeptide(L)'
;FKKYVMWFSNRCHRNHGQLIQQGKDLVTYAIINAVAMRKILKKYDKIHYSKQGQEFKAQAQSLHIEILQSPWLSELMAFYMNLRRSKKNETAMELFGDCSLTFDDDQPTLSCNLFDSMRVDISLTCSVCLDTMFDPVSLSCGHIFCYLCCCSAASVTIVDGLKSADHRSKCPLCRQQAGVFPNAVHLDELNMLLSYSCPEYWEKRMQMERVERVRLAKEHWESQCRAFLGV
;
A
#
# COMPACT_ATOMS: atom_id res chain seq x y z
N PHE A 1 -3.63 12.85 15.81
CA PHE A 1 -4.80 13.20 14.98
C PHE A 1 -5.34 14.62 15.17
N LYS A 2 -5.59 15.17 16.39
CA LYS A 2 -6.11 16.56 16.54
C LYS A 2 -5.18 17.69 16.03
N LYS A 3 -3.86 17.51 16.01
CA LYS A 3 -2.90 18.55 15.59
C LYS A 3 -2.82 18.77 14.07
N TYR A 4 -3.07 17.74 13.26
CA TYR A 4 -3.00 17.86 11.80
C TYR A 4 -4.27 18.46 11.19
N VAL A 5 -5.43 18.21 11.80
CA VAL A 5 -6.71 18.82 11.38
C VAL A 5 -6.69 20.34 11.57
N MET A 6 -6.09 20.83 12.67
CA MET A 6 -6.00 22.27 12.97
C MET A 6 -5.07 23.04 12.02
N TRP A 7 -4.07 22.38 11.41
CA TRP A 7 -3.19 23.03 10.45
C TRP A 7 -3.90 23.29 9.10
N PHE A 8 -4.87 22.44 8.74
CA PHE A 8 -5.74 22.65 7.58
C PHE A 8 -6.84 23.69 7.80
N SER A 9 -7.22 23.98 9.06
CA SER A 9 -8.30 24.93 9.36
C SER A 9 -7.90 26.41 9.27
N ASN A 10 -6.60 26.73 9.42
CA ASN A 10 -6.15 28.12 9.63
C ASN A 10 -5.49 28.80 8.42
N ARG A 11 -5.50 28.19 7.23
CA ARG A 11 -5.07 28.86 6.00
C ARG A 11 -6.13 28.78 4.90
N CYS A 12 -6.94 29.84 4.87
CA CYS A 12 -7.47 30.49 3.66
C CYS A 12 -8.51 29.72 2.82
N HIS A 13 -9.76 30.19 2.92
CA HIS A 13 -10.96 29.80 2.17
C HIS A 13 -10.93 30.06 0.64
N ARG A 14 -9.83 29.80 -0.08
CA ARG A 14 -9.81 29.93 -1.56
C ARG A 14 -9.08 28.74 -2.19
N ASN A 15 -9.79 28.01 -3.07
CA ASN A 15 -9.32 26.96 -4.00
C ASN A 15 -9.26 25.48 -3.60
N HIS A 16 -9.81 25.04 -2.47
CA HIS A 16 -9.91 23.58 -2.22
C HIS A 16 -10.68 22.82 -3.31
N GLY A 17 -11.78 23.38 -3.81
CA GLY A 17 -12.56 22.76 -4.88
C GLY A 17 -11.77 22.60 -6.18
N GLN A 18 -10.97 23.60 -6.57
CA GLN A 18 -10.14 23.54 -7.77
C GLN A 18 -8.99 22.53 -7.63
N LEU A 19 -8.33 22.48 -6.47
CA LEU A 19 -7.28 21.50 -6.20
C LEU A 19 -7.82 20.06 -6.17
N ILE A 20 -9.00 19.86 -5.59
CA ILE A 20 -9.69 18.57 -5.61
C ILE A 20 -10.00 18.17 -7.05
N GLN A 21 -10.52 19.09 -7.87
CA GLN A 21 -10.83 18.82 -9.26
C GLN A 21 -9.56 18.50 -10.08
N GLN A 22 -8.48 19.26 -9.90
CA GLN A 22 -7.18 18.96 -10.53
C GLN A 22 -6.66 17.58 -10.12
N GLY A 23 -6.79 17.21 -8.84
CA GLY A 23 -6.45 15.86 -8.37
C GLY A 23 -7.27 14.77 -9.06
N LYS A 24 -8.60 14.98 -9.19
CA LYS A 24 -9.48 14.07 -9.94
C LYS A 24 -9.05 13.92 -11.39
N ASP A 25 -8.76 15.03 -12.07
CA ASP A 25 -8.37 15.03 -13.47
C ASP A 25 -7.03 14.30 -13.68
N LEU A 26 -6.06 14.51 -12.78
CA LEU A 26 -4.76 13.82 -12.80
C LEU A 26 -4.89 12.32 -12.57
N VAL A 27 -5.68 11.90 -11.57
CA VAL A 27 -5.91 10.48 -11.30
C VAL A 27 -6.61 9.82 -12.49
N THR A 28 -7.62 10.49 -13.06
CA THR A 28 -8.35 10.02 -14.26
C THR A 28 -7.42 9.89 -15.46
N TYR A 29 -6.61 10.92 -15.74
CA TYR A 29 -5.63 10.91 -16.82
C TYR A 29 -4.66 9.74 -16.67
N ALA A 30 -4.13 9.53 -15.47
CA ALA A 30 -3.20 8.44 -15.23
C ALA A 30 -3.84 7.06 -15.38
N ILE A 31 -5.08 6.88 -14.92
CA ILE A 31 -5.85 5.65 -15.10
C ILE A 31 -6.04 5.35 -16.60
N ILE A 32 -6.49 6.34 -17.37
CA ILE A 32 -6.72 6.20 -18.82
C ILE A 32 -5.41 5.80 -19.53
N ASN A 33 -4.31 6.46 -19.19
CA ASN A 33 -3.00 6.12 -19.78
C ASN A 33 -2.52 4.73 -19.40
N ALA A 34 -2.68 4.31 -18.13
CA ALA A 34 -2.34 2.96 -17.71
C ALA A 34 -3.15 1.90 -18.48
N VAL A 35 -4.43 2.15 -18.74
CA VAL A 35 -5.28 1.27 -19.57
C VAL A 35 -4.80 1.24 -21.02
N ALA A 36 -4.58 2.40 -21.62
CA ALA A 36 -4.11 2.52 -22.99
C ALA A 36 -2.79 1.76 -23.17
N MET A 37 -1.83 1.95 -22.26
CA MET A 37 -0.55 1.24 -22.25
C MET A 37 -0.75 -0.28 -22.18
N ARG A 38 -1.59 -0.78 -21.27
CA ARG A 38 -1.88 -2.23 -21.21
C ARG A 38 -2.49 -2.78 -22.50
N LYS A 39 -3.41 -2.04 -23.13
CA LYS A 39 -4.03 -2.42 -24.41
C LYS A 39 -2.99 -2.41 -25.54
N ILE A 40 -2.13 -1.40 -25.61
CA ILE A 40 -1.04 -1.27 -26.60
C ILE A 40 -0.06 -2.43 -26.46
N LEU A 41 0.44 -2.70 -25.27
CA LEU A 41 1.42 -3.76 -25.01
C LEU A 41 0.84 -5.14 -25.35
N LYS A 42 -0.42 -5.42 -24.97
CA LYS A 42 -1.12 -6.66 -25.37
C LYS A 42 -1.28 -6.78 -26.89
N LYS A 43 -1.60 -5.68 -27.57
CA LYS A 43 -1.74 -5.66 -29.04
C LYS A 43 -0.39 -5.88 -29.72
N TYR A 44 0.69 -5.30 -29.19
CA TYR A 44 2.05 -5.49 -29.69
C TYR A 44 2.46 -6.95 -29.64
N ASP A 45 2.36 -7.59 -28.46
CA ASP A 45 2.68 -9.02 -28.29
C ASP A 45 1.85 -9.90 -29.25
N LYS A 46 0.56 -9.56 -29.44
CA LYS A 46 -0.32 -10.28 -30.36
C LYS A 46 0.08 -10.12 -31.83
N ILE A 47 0.50 -8.94 -32.28
CA ILE A 47 0.90 -8.69 -33.67
C ILE A 47 2.26 -9.34 -33.97
N HIS A 48 3.20 -9.25 -33.02
CA HIS A 48 4.59 -9.65 -33.24
C HIS A 48 4.91 -11.07 -32.75
N TYR A 49 3.92 -11.80 -32.22
CA TYR A 49 4.10 -13.12 -31.60
C TYR A 49 5.25 -13.12 -30.57
N SER A 50 5.35 -12.04 -29.78
CA SER A 50 6.44 -11.82 -28.82
C SER A 50 5.93 -11.67 -27.38
N LYS A 51 6.86 -11.57 -26.42
CA LYS A 51 6.59 -11.28 -25.01
C LYS A 51 7.19 -9.95 -24.54
N GLN A 52 7.67 -9.14 -25.48
CA GLN A 52 8.39 -7.90 -25.17
C GLN A 52 7.48 -6.85 -24.52
N GLY A 53 6.19 -6.83 -24.87
CA GLY A 53 5.20 -5.99 -24.22
C GLY A 53 4.97 -6.37 -22.76
N GLN A 54 4.94 -7.67 -22.45
CA GLN A 54 4.91 -8.18 -21.07
C GLN A 54 6.18 -7.81 -20.30
N GLU A 55 7.36 -7.98 -20.90
CA GLU A 55 8.65 -7.63 -20.29
C GLU A 55 8.73 -6.13 -19.99
N PHE A 56 8.36 -5.29 -20.96
CA PHE A 56 8.27 -3.85 -20.76
C PHE A 56 7.29 -3.50 -19.63
N LYS A 57 6.14 -4.17 -19.55
CA LYS A 57 5.19 -3.96 -18.46
C LYS A 57 5.82 -4.26 -17.10
N ALA A 58 6.50 -5.39 -16.96
CA ALA A 58 7.20 -5.75 -15.73
C ALA A 58 8.28 -4.71 -15.37
N GLN A 59 8.99 -4.19 -16.37
CA GLN A 59 9.96 -3.11 -16.17
C GLN A 59 9.28 -1.79 -15.77
N ALA A 60 8.17 -1.41 -16.39
CA ALA A 60 7.43 -0.19 -16.05
C ALA A 60 6.87 -0.22 -14.63
N GLN A 61 6.46 -1.39 -14.13
CA GLN A 61 6.07 -1.62 -12.73
C GLN A 61 7.24 -1.38 -11.77
N SER A 62 8.42 -1.90 -12.11
CA SER A 62 9.64 -1.67 -11.31
C SER A 62 10.08 -0.21 -11.26
N LEU A 63 9.62 0.61 -12.22
CA LEU A 63 9.90 2.04 -12.34
C LEU A 63 8.75 2.92 -11.80
N HIS A 64 7.70 2.33 -11.21
CA HIS A 64 6.51 3.05 -10.71
C HIS A 64 5.74 3.86 -11.76
N ILE A 65 5.82 3.49 -13.04
CA ILE A 65 5.14 4.20 -14.12
C ILE A 65 3.66 3.76 -14.22
N GLU A 66 3.30 2.57 -13.74
CA GLU A 66 1.92 2.05 -13.75
C GLU A 66 1.15 2.50 -12.49
N ILE A 67 0.28 3.52 -12.63
CA ILE A 67 -0.44 4.11 -11.48
C ILE A 67 -1.38 3.13 -10.76
N LEU A 68 -1.85 2.08 -11.45
CA LEU A 68 -2.79 1.11 -10.90
C LEU A 68 -2.16 0.16 -9.87
N GLN A 69 -0.84 0.18 -9.73
CA GLN A 69 -0.10 -0.52 -8.68
C GLN A 69 0.57 0.46 -7.71
N SER A 70 0.18 1.74 -7.76
CA SER A 70 0.72 2.74 -6.85
C SER A 70 0.12 2.54 -5.45
N PRO A 71 0.95 2.47 -4.40
CA PRO A 71 0.44 2.38 -3.03
C PRO A 71 -0.40 3.60 -2.62
N TRP A 72 -0.18 4.74 -3.27
CA TRP A 72 -0.97 5.94 -3.07
C TRP A 72 -2.41 5.79 -3.57
N LEU A 73 -2.66 4.94 -4.57
CA LEU A 73 -4.02 4.62 -5.00
C LEU A 73 -4.74 3.84 -3.89
N SER A 74 -4.08 2.85 -3.28
CA SER A 74 -4.61 2.09 -2.14
C SER A 74 -4.92 2.99 -0.95
N GLU A 75 -4.00 3.88 -0.59
CA GLU A 75 -4.19 4.87 0.49
C GLU A 75 -5.34 5.82 0.18
N LEU A 76 -5.46 6.31 -1.05
CA LEU A 76 -6.52 7.23 -1.44
C LEU A 76 -7.90 6.56 -1.42
N MET A 77 -7.99 5.30 -1.86
CA MET A 77 -9.20 4.48 -1.76
C MET A 77 -9.57 4.26 -0.29
N ALA A 78 -8.60 3.91 0.56
CA ALA A 78 -8.84 3.70 1.99
C ALA A 78 -9.26 4.99 2.71
N PHE A 79 -8.60 6.11 2.43
CA PHE A 79 -8.95 7.44 2.93
C PHE A 79 -10.39 7.80 2.57
N TYR A 80 -10.78 7.58 1.31
CA TYR A 80 -12.14 7.82 0.85
C TYR A 80 -13.16 6.99 1.65
N MET A 81 -12.90 5.69 1.83
CA MET A 81 -13.78 4.82 2.61
C MET A 81 -13.88 5.24 4.08
N ASN A 82 -12.76 5.64 4.70
CA ASN A 82 -12.74 6.16 6.06
C ASN A 82 -13.54 7.47 6.17
N LEU A 83 -13.41 8.37 5.20
CA LEU A 83 -14.15 9.63 5.15
C LEU A 83 -15.66 9.42 4.98
N ARG A 84 -16.07 8.51 4.08
CA ARG A 84 -17.46 8.12 3.84
C ARG A 84 -18.13 7.61 5.13
N ARG A 85 -17.38 6.91 5.99
CA ARG A 85 -17.87 6.46 7.31
C ARG A 85 -18.06 7.61 8.30
N SER A 86 -17.26 8.67 8.21
CA SER A 86 -17.26 9.78 9.18
C SER A 86 -18.26 10.91 8.88
N LYS A 87 -18.74 11.08 7.64
CA LYS A 87 -19.61 12.21 7.25
C LYS A 87 -20.85 11.76 6.46
N LYS A 88 -22.03 12.30 6.83
CA LYS A 88 -23.26 12.29 6.01
C LYS A 88 -23.21 13.25 4.79
N ASN A 89 -22.04 13.68 4.33
CA ASN A 89 -21.94 14.61 3.20
C ASN A 89 -21.58 13.85 1.91
N GLU A 90 -22.59 13.62 1.09
CA GLU A 90 -22.53 12.94 -0.22
C GLU A 90 -21.64 13.63 -1.26
N THR A 91 -21.35 14.92 -1.11
CA THR A 91 -20.72 15.74 -2.17
C THR A 91 -19.20 15.65 -2.27
N ALA A 92 -18.53 14.96 -1.34
CA ALA A 92 -17.08 14.80 -1.40
C ALA A 92 -16.70 13.46 -2.05
N MET A 93 -16.31 13.53 -3.33
CA MET A 93 -15.50 12.53 -4.05
C MET A 93 -16.25 11.42 -4.81
N GLU A 94 -17.01 11.80 -5.85
CA GLU A 94 -17.61 10.89 -6.85
C GLU A 94 -16.61 9.93 -7.53
N LEU A 95 -15.31 10.26 -7.58
CA LEU A 95 -14.29 9.46 -8.28
C LEU A 95 -14.10 8.04 -7.70
N PHE A 96 -14.35 7.89 -6.40
CA PHE A 96 -14.22 6.63 -5.66
C PHE A 96 -15.57 6.17 -5.10
N GLY A 97 -16.69 6.70 -5.63
CA GLY A 97 -18.06 6.43 -5.14
C GLY A 97 -18.39 4.96 -4.93
N ASP A 98 -17.78 4.11 -5.77
CA ASP A 98 -18.01 2.67 -5.83
C ASP A 98 -16.94 1.84 -5.10
N CYS A 99 -16.08 2.46 -4.30
CA CYS A 99 -15.10 1.73 -3.51
C CYS A 99 -15.79 0.88 -2.43
N SER A 100 -15.43 -0.39 -2.37
CA SER A 100 -15.95 -1.38 -1.45
C SER A 100 -14.84 -2.30 -0.94
N LEU A 101 -15.00 -2.80 0.27
CA LEU A 101 -14.13 -3.80 0.86
C LEU A 101 -14.96 -5.05 1.10
N THR A 102 -14.58 -6.16 0.47
CA THR A 102 -15.22 -7.47 0.61
C THR A 102 -14.28 -8.46 1.28
N PHE A 103 -14.86 -9.50 1.88
CA PHE A 103 -14.14 -10.61 2.49
C PHE A 103 -14.68 -11.89 1.87
N ASP A 104 -13.98 -12.41 0.87
CA ASP A 104 -14.33 -13.68 0.23
C ASP A 104 -13.43 -14.76 0.83
N ASP A 105 -14.00 -15.79 1.46
CA ASP A 105 -13.24 -16.85 2.19
C ASP A 105 -12.18 -16.27 3.16
N ASP A 106 -12.58 -15.27 3.96
CA ASP A 106 -11.72 -14.51 4.89
C ASP A 106 -10.56 -13.72 4.22
N GLN A 107 -10.54 -13.61 2.89
CA GLN A 107 -9.55 -12.85 2.14
C GLN A 107 -10.07 -11.44 1.83
N PRO A 108 -9.51 -10.38 2.46
CA PRO A 108 -9.95 -9.02 2.22
C PRO A 108 -9.53 -8.53 0.84
N THR A 109 -10.48 -8.00 0.07
CA THR A 109 -10.23 -7.38 -1.24
C THR A 109 -10.84 -5.98 -1.29
N LEU A 110 -10.00 -4.98 -1.53
CA LEU A 110 -10.42 -3.61 -1.76
C LEU A 110 -10.68 -3.42 -3.25
N SER A 111 -11.96 -3.27 -3.61
CA SER A 111 -12.43 -3.12 -4.97
C SER A 111 -12.90 -1.68 -5.22
N CYS A 112 -12.65 -1.13 -6.40
CA CYS A 112 -13.26 0.14 -6.79
C CYS A 112 -13.48 0.21 -8.29
N ASN A 113 -14.67 0.66 -8.68
CA ASN A 113 -14.94 1.01 -10.07
C ASN A 113 -14.37 2.40 -10.35
N LEU A 114 -13.49 2.45 -11.32
CA LEU A 114 -12.91 3.66 -11.87
C LEU A 114 -13.62 3.99 -13.19
N PHE A 115 -13.15 5.05 -13.86
CA PHE A 115 -13.69 5.53 -15.12
C PHE A 115 -13.87 4.41 -16.17
N ASP A 116 -14.95 4.49 -16.97
CA ASP A 116 -15.29 3.55 -18.05
C ASP A 116 -15.48 2.09 -17.60
N SER A 117 -16.14 1.89 -16.45
CA SER A 117 -16.42 0.55 -15.85
C SER A 117 -15.16 -0.26 -15.50
N MET A 118 -14.01 0.39 -15.35
CA MET A 118 -12.78 -0.32 -15.01
C MET A 118 -12.74 -0.62 -13.52
N ARG A 119 -12.77 -1.91 -13.16
CA ARG A 119 -12.61 -2.35 -11.79
C ARG A 119 -11.13 -2.50 -11.42
N VAL A 120 -10.74 -1.96 -10.27
CA VAL A 120 -9.44 -2.23 -9.62
C VAL A 120 -9.69 -3.03 -8.36
N ASP A 121 -9.04 -4.17 -8.27
CA ASP A 121 -9.10 -5.07 -7.13
C ASP A 121 -7.71 -5.20 -6.52
N ILE A 122 -7.62 -4.91 -5.23
CA ILE A 122 -6.39 -4.96 -4.45
C ILE A 122 -6.60 -6.00 -3.36
N SER A 123 -5.88 -7.12 -3.46
CA SER A 123 -5.84 -8.09 -2.37
C SER A 123 -5.09 -7.47 -1.18
N LEU A 124 -5.73 -7.52 -0.01
CA LEU A 124 -5.20 -7.04 1.25
C LEU A 124 -4.68 -8.17 2.13
N THR A 125 -4.32 -9.29 1.48
CA THR A 125 -3.69 -10.45 2.10
C THR A 125 -2.18 -10.34 1.96
N CYS A 126 -1.46 -10.47 3.07
CA CYS A 126 -0.01 -10.49 3.03
C CYS A 126 0.47 -11.82 2.45
N SER A 127 1.23 -11.77 1.36
CA SER A 127 1.78 -12.99 0.72
C SER A 127 2.90 -13.68 1.51
N VAL A 128 3.32 -13.13 2.67
CA VAL A 128 4.31 -13.75 3.56
C VAL A 128 3.63 -14.55 4.66
N CYS A 129 2.69 -13.94 5.42
CA CYS A 129 1.98 -14.65 6.49
C CYS A 129 0.64 -15.26 6.05
N LEU A 130 0.17 -14.96 4.83
CA LEU A 130 -1.09 -15.42 4.25
C LEU A 130 -2.37 -14.96 4.99
N ASP A 131 -2.21 -14.02 5.92
CA ASP A 131 -3.30 -13.38 6.66
C ASP A 131 -3.58 -11.96 6.13
N THR A 132 -4.71 -11.40 6.55
CA THR A 132 -5.02 -9.96 6.39
C THR A 132 -3.85 -9.10 6.86
N MET A 133 -3.41 -8.16 6.00
CA MET A 133 -2.28 -7.28 6.28
C MET A 133 -2.46 -6.50 7.58
N PHE A 134 -1.42 -6.45 8.41
CA PHE A 134 -1.39 -5.70 9.66
C PHE A 134 -0.20 -4.75 9.68
N ASP A 135 -0.43 -3.48 10.03
CA ASP A 135 0.57 -2.41 9.87
C ASP A 135 1.15 -2.43 8.44
N PRO A 136 0.30 -2.27 7.40
CA PRO A 136 0.66 -2.46 6.01
C PRO A 136 1.72 -1.45 5.57
N VAL A 137 2.74 -1.96 4.89
CA VAL A 137 3.84 -1.19 4.33
C VAL A 137 3.98 -1.53 2.85
N SER A 138 4.00 -0.50 2.01
CA SER A 138 4.37 -0.64 0.60
C SER A 138 5.87 -0.52 0.44
N LEU A 139 6.47 -1.49 -0.25
CA LEU A 139 7.83 -1.39 -0.75
C LEU A 139 7.90 -0.42 -1.93
N SER A 140 9.10 0.04 -2.30
CA SER A 140 9.34 0.84 -3.51
C SER A 140 9.29 -0.01 -4.80
N CYS A 141 8.56 -1.11 -4.80
CA CYS A 141 8.13 -1.81 -6.01
C CYS A 141 6.59 -1.89 -6.08
N GLY A 142 5.88 -1.21 -5.17
CA GLY A 142 4.41 -1.15 -5.09
C GLY A 142 3.74 -2.31 -4.36
N HIS A 143 4.50 -3.36 -4.02
CA HIS A 143 3.97 -4.50 -3.25
C HIS A 143 3.81 -4.16 -1.77
N ILE A 144 2.70 -4.61 -1.18
CA ILE A 144 2.28 -4.30 0.18
C ILE A 144 2.36 -5.56 1.05
N PHE A 145 2.89 -5.44 2.26
CA PHE A 145 2.99 -6.53 3.24
C PHE A 145 2.80 -5.99 4.65
N CYS A 146 2.68 -6.87 5.65
CA CYS A 146 2.78 -6.48 7.05
C CYS A 146 4.19 -5.93 7.37
N TYR A 147 4.30 -4.95 8.26
CA TYR A 147 5.60 -4.40 8.69
C TYR A 147 6.58 -5.49 9.19
N LEU A 148 6.12 -6.38 10.09
CA LEU A 148 6.97 -7.47 10.61
C LEU A 148 7.41 -8.44 9.51
N CYS A 149 6.54 -8.72 8.54
CA CYS A 149 6.86 -9.56 7.40
C CYS A 149 7.94 -8.91 6.52
N CYS A 150 7.87 -7.60 6.30
CA CYS A 150 8.92 -6.85 5.62
C CYS A 150 10.25 -6.91 6.38
N CYS A 151 10.24 -6.71 7.71
CA CYS A 151 11.47 -6.78 8.52
C CYS A 151 12.13 -8.16 8.42
N SER A 152 11.33 -9.23 8.56
CA SER A 152 11.81 -10.60 8.40
C SER A 152 12.36 -10.85 6.99
N ALA A 153 11.64 -10.44 5.94
CA ALA A 153 12.07 -10.65 4.55
C ALA A 153 13.36 -9.87 4.21
N ALA A 154 13.54 -8.69 4.80
CA ALA A 154 14.73 -7.87 4.64
C ALA A 154 15.90 -8.29 5.53
N SER A 155 15.70 -9.26 6.42
CA SER A 155 16.67 -9.67 7.46
C SER A 155 17.13 -8.50 8.34
N VAL A 156 16.20 -7.61 8.71
CA VAL A 156 16.45 -6.48 9.61
C VAL A 156 15.65 -6.62 10.89
N THR A 157 16.17 -6.08 11.97
CA THR A 157 15.41 -5.99 13.22
C THR A 157 14.34 -4.91 13.11
N ILE A 158 13.28 -5.03 13.89
CA ILE A 158 12.23 -4.01 13.99
C ILE A 158 12.74 -2.71 14.62
N VAL A 159 13.87 -2.76 15.34
CA VAL A 159 14.49 -1.60 16.00
C VAL A 159 15.28 -0.78 14.98
N ASP A 160 16.08 -1.45 14.15
CA ASP A 160 16.82 -0.80 13.06
C ASP A 160 15.87 -0.34 11.94
N GLY A 161 14.80 -1.12 11.72
CA GLY A 161 13.75 -0.85 10.75
C GLY A 161 14.19 -1.05 9.29
N LEU A 162 13.23 -0.91 8.38
CA LEU A 162 13.43 -1.21 6.94
C LEU A 162 14.46 -0.31 6.25
N LYS A 163 14.77 0.86 6.82
CA LYS A 163 15.82 1.77 6.31
C LYS A 163 17.22 1.16 6.38
N SER A 164 17.44 0.24 7.31
CA SER A 164 18.72 -0.47 7.48
C SER A 164 18.89 -1.67 6.55
N ALA A 165 17.88 -2.00 5.73
CA ALA A 165 17.89 -3.17 4.89
C ALA A 165 19.00 -3.12 3.83
N ASP A 166 19.64 -4.28 3.61
CA ASP A 166 20.61 -4.44 2.53
C ASP A 166 19.92 -4.15 1.17
N HIS A 167 20.58 -3.36 0.33
CA HIS A 167 20.20 -3.10 -1.06
C HIS A 167 20.12 -4.37 -1.93
N ARG A 168 20.57 -5.52 -1.43
CA ARG A 168 20.45 -6.84 -2.06
C ARG A 168 19.20 -7.61 -1.63
N SER A 169 18.52 -7.18 -0.58
CA SER A 169 17.27 -7.79 -0.12
C SER A 169 16.19 -7.65 -1.20
N LYS A 170 15.50 -8.76 -1.49
CA LYS A 170 14.56 -8.85 -2.61
C LYS A 170 13.12 -8.80 -2.12
N CYS A 171 12.25 -8.17 -2.90
CA CYS A 171 10.80 -8.23 -2.65
C CYS A 171 10.32 -9.70 -2.70
N PRO A 172 9.55 -10.20 -1.71
CA PRO A 172 9.03 -11.56 -1.72
C PRO A 172 8.13 -11.90 -2.93
N LEU A 173 7.45 -10.89 -3.49
CA LEU A 173 6.51 -11.06 -4.61
C LEU A 173 7.20 -10.96 -5.98
N CYS A 174 7.81 -9.82 -6.30
CA CYS A 174 8.39 -9.60 -7.64
C CYS A 174 9.89 -9.91 -7.73
N ARG A 175 10.55 -10.23 -6.62
CA ARG A 175 12.00 -10.51 -6.53
C ARG A 175 12.91 -9.38 -7.01
N GLN A 176 12.37 -8.16 -7.19
CA GLN A 176 13.15 -6.98 -7.51
C GLN A 176 14.16 -6.72 -6.39
N GLN A 177 15.42 -6.53 -6.79
CA GLN A 177 16.54 -6.39 -5.88
C GLN A 177 16.86 -4.93 -5.54
N ALA A 178 16.52 -3.98 -6.41
CA ALA A 178 16.98 -2.59 -6.30
C ALA A 178 16.38 -1.84 -5.09
N GLY A 179 16.96 -2.00 -3.89
CA GLY A 179 16.72 -1.16 -2.72
C GLY A 179 15.24 -1.00 -2.35
N VAL A 180 14.46 -2.09 -2.42
CA VAL A 180 12.99 -1.99 -2.33
C VAL A 180 12.47 -1.68 -0.93
N PHE A 181 13.28 -1.95 0.11
CA PHE A 181 12.90 -1.81 1.52
C PHE A 181 13.21 -0.43 2.13
N PRO A 182 14.38 0.21 1.88
CA PRO A 182 14.70 1.46 2.57
C PRO A 182 13.73 2.63 2.32
N ASN A 183 13.07 2.63 1.16
CA ASN A 183 12.09 3.65 0.76
C ASN A 183 10.63 3.18 0.98
N ALA A 184 10.42 2.19 1.85
CA ALA A 184 9.09 1.68 2.11
C ALA A 184 8.22 2.73 2.86
N VAL A 185 6.92 2.72 2.56
CA VAL A 185 5.94 3.70 3.06
C VAL A 185 4.84 2.98 3.84
N HIS A 186 4.57 3.43 5.06
CA HIS A 186 3.43 2.95 5.84
C HIS A 186 2.11 3.47 5.25
N LEU A 187 1.12 2.58 5.19
CA LEU A 187 -0.20 2.86 4.62
C LEU A 187 -1.22 3.03 5.76
N ASP A 188 -1.24 4.22 6.35
CA ASP A 188 -2.00 4.52 7.58
C ASP A 188 -3.51 4.47 7.36
N GLU A 189 -4.01 5.00 6.24
CA GLU A 189 -5.44 5.00 5.92
C GLU A 189 -5.94 3.58 5.66
N LEU A 190 -5.13 2.77 4.99
CA LEU A 190 -5.41 1.35 4.78
C LEU A 190 -5.42 0.58 6.10
N ASN A 191 -4.44 0.85 6.98
CA ASN A 191 -4.39 0.27 8.31
C ASN A 191 -5.66 0.58 9.13
N MET A 192 -6.07 1.86 9.11
CA MET A 192 -7.32 2.29 9.76
C MET A 192 -8.55 1.61 9.13
N LEU A 193 -8.64 1.56 7.80
CA LEU A 193 -9.75 0.90 7.11
C LEU A 193 -9.89 -0.55 7.54
N LEU A 194 -8.79 -1.30 7.57
CA LEU A 194 -8.76 -2.71 7.97
C LEU A 194 -9.20 -2.89 9.43
N SER A 195 -8.69 -2.04 10.34
CA SER A 195 -9.05 -2.06 11.76
C SER A 195 -10.55 -1.94 12.01
N TYR A 196 -11.22 -1.07 11.25
CA TYR A 196 -12.64 -0.85 11.39
C TYR A 196 -13.48 -1.93 10.71
N SER A 197 -12.92 -2.64 9.73
CA SER A 197 -13.67 -3.59 8.90
C SER A 197 -13.69 -5.00 9.49
N CYS A 198 -12.75 -5.35 10.37
CA CYS A 198 -12.71 -6.64 11.06
C CYS A 198 -12.26 -6.50 12.53
N PRO A 199 -13.03 -5.81 13.41
CA PRO A 199 -12.56 -5.39 14.73
C PRO A 199 -12.09 -6.53 15.65
N GLU A 200 -12.82 -7.65 15.68
CA GLU A 200 -12.47 -8.78 16.55
C GLU A 200 -11.18 -9.48 16.13
N TYR A 201 -10.99 -9.71 14.83
CA TYR A 201 -9.74 -10.23 14.28
C TYR A 201 -8.60 -9.24 14.54
N TRP A 202 -8.86 -7.95 14.31
CA TRP A 202 -7.86 -6.91 14.44
C TRP A 202 -7.32 -6.76 15.87
N GLU A 203 -8.21 -6.81 16.87
CA GLU A 203 -7.82 -6.76 18.29
C GLU A 203 -6.93 -7.96 18.65
N LYS A 204 -7.33 -9.18 18.24
CA LYS A 204 -6.51 -10.39 18.44
C LYS A 204 -5.14 -10.25 17.78
N ARG A 205 -5.11 -9.81 16.51
CA ARG A 205 -3.86 -9.60 15.76
C ARG A 205 -2.97 -8.57 16.42
N MET A 206 -3.54 -7.45 16.90
CA MET A 206 -2.80 -6.40 17.60
C MET A 206 -2.15 -6.90 18.89
N GLN A 207 -2.85 -7.72 19.67
CA GLN A 207 -2.29 -8.31 20.90
C GLN A 207 -1.12 -9.26 20.59
N MET A 208 -1.27 -10.13 19.58
CA MET A 208 -0.20 -11.02 19.13
C MET A 208 1.03 -10.25 18.63
N GLU A 209 0.84 -9.27 17.76
CA GLU A 209 1.89 -8.41 17.22
C GLU A 209 2.61 -7.60 18.32
N ARG A 210 1.87 -7.16 19.35
CA ARG A 210 2.48 -6.43 20.48
C ARG A 210 3.43 -7.32 21.27
N VAL A 211 3.03 -8.56 21.58
CA VAL A 211 3.88 -9.54 22.27
C VAL A 211 5.13 -9.83 21.43
N GLU A 212 4.94 -10.05 20.14
CA GLU A 212 6.03 -10.36 19.22
C GLU A 212 7.02 -9.18 19.05
N ARG A 213 6.52 -7.95 18.93
CA ARG A 213 7.37 -6.75 18.86
C ARG A 213 8.21 -6.58 20.13
N VAL A 214 7.63 -6.82 21.30
CA VAL A 214 8.40 -6.77 22.57
C VAL A 214 9.48 -7.85 22.60
N ARG A 215 9.16 -9.09 22.16
CA ARG A 215 10.12 -10.18 22.07
C ARG A 215 11.29 -9.84 21.15
N LEU A 216 11.01 -9.39 19.92
CA LEU A 216 12.02 -9.02 18.93
C LEU A 216 12.90 -7.83 19.38
N ALA A 217 12.31 -6.82 20.02
CA ALA A 217 13.06 -5.70 20.56
C ALA A 217 14.01 -6.14 21.68
N LYS A 218 13.56 -7.04 22.57
CA LYS A 218 14.40 -7.62 23.61
C LYS A 218 15.58 -8.38 23.03
N GLU A 219 15.34 -9.25 22.04
CA GLU A 219 16.39 -10.03 21.36
C GLU A 219 17.42 -9.14 20.67
N HIS A 220 16.98 -8.04 20.03
CA HIS A 220 17.88 -7.05 19.45
C HIS A 220 18.84 -6.48 20.51
N TRP A 221 18.31 -5.98 21.63
CA TRP A 221 19.15 -5.38 22.68
C TRP A 221 20.06 -6.41 23.36
N GLU A 222 19.59 -7.63 23.58
CA GLU A 222 20.42 -8.72 24.11
C GLU A 222 21.56 -9.08 23.15
N SER A 223 21.32 -9.08 21.84
CA SER A 223 22.36 -9.28 20.83
C SER A 223 23.37 -8.13 20.83
N GLN A 224 22.91 -6.87 20.94
CA GLN A 224 23.77 -5.69 21.01
C GLN A 224 24.64 -5.71 22.28
N CYS A 225 24.07 -6.07 23.43
CA CYS A 225 24.82 -6.22 24.68
C CYS A 225 25.88 -7.32 24.58
N ARG A 226 25.56 -8.48 23.99
CA ARG A 226 26.53 -9.57 23.76
C ARG A 226 27.68 -9.13 22.86
N ALA A 227 27.36 -8.49 21.74
CA ALA A 227 28.37 -7.94 20.83
C ALA A 227 29.29 -6.91 21.53
N PHE A 228 28.73 -6.05 22.38
CA PHE A 228 29.49 -5.08 23.17
C PHE A 228 30.41 -5.75 24.21
N LEU A 229 29.95 -6.81 24.85
CA LEU A 229 30.70 -7.57 25.85
C LEU A 229 31.70 -8.57 25.24
N GLY A 230 31.67 -8.79 23.92
CA GLY A 230 32.55 -9.72 23.22
C GLY A 230 32.25 -11.21 23.51
N VAL A 231 30.99 -11.53 23.86
CA VAL A 231 30.51 -12.89 24.17
C VAL A 231 29.59 -13.40 23.08
#